data_AF-A0AAE4ERP1-F1
#
_entry.id   AF-A0AAE4ERP1-F1
#
_cell.length_a   1.000
_cell.length_b   1.000
_cell.length_c   1.000
_cell.angle_alpha   90.00
_cell.angle_beta   90.00
_cell.angle_gamma   90.00
#
_symmetry.space_group_name_H-M   'P 1'
#
loop_
_entity.id
_entity.type
_entity.pdbx_description
1 polymer ?
#
loop_
_entity_poly.entity_id
_entity_poly.type
_entity_poly.pdbx_seq_one_letter_code
_entity_poly.pdbx_strand_id
1 'polypeptide(L)'
;MLRSRWTRAAGYAAPALVLAGFGLAHPLALGPASAPWWTTLHIVLLPVFPLLAVAQWLLLSPAPAALRRPGRLAAFGFAAFYGGLDAVAGIAAGTVVHAQHAVTPVTGAVFGIGDTLGQAGALCFLAANVAVVATVAREASWRAAPGAVVLLAASVSFFDSHIFWPRGVLTMLGVATGMFLLGALANPVPARPPAR
;
A
#
# COMPACT_ATOMS: atom_id res chain seq x y z
N MET A 1 -7.14 22.41 17.43
CA MET A 1 -7.24 20.94 17.56
C MET A 1 -7.91 20.26 16.36
N LEU A 2 -9.04 20.75 15.81
CA LEU A 2 -9.66 20.14 14.61
C LEU A 2 -8.78 20.19 13.34
N ARG A 3 -8.05 21.28 13.10
CA ARG A 3 -7.15 21.38 11.93
C ARG A 3 -6.06 20.30 11.96
N SER A 4 -5.50 19.98 13.13
CA SER A 4 -4.41 18.99 13.24
C SER A 4 -4.87 17.55 13.01
N ARG A 5 -6.13 17.18 13.32
CA ARG A 5 -6.62 15.82 13.01
C ARG A 5 -6.77 15.59 11.52
N TRP A 6 -7.31 16.56 10.78
CA TRP A 6 -7.54 16.44 9.34
C TRP A 6 -6.24 16.44 8.56
N THR A 7 -5.28 17.28 8.96
CA THR A 7 -3.93 17.28 8.35
C THR A 7 -3.24 15.93 8.53
N ARG A 8 -3.33 15.31 9.72
CA ARG A 8 -2.77 13.97 9.94
C ARG A 8 -3.48 12.89 9.12
N ALA A 9 -4.81 12.92 9.08
CA ALA A 9 -5.61 12.00 8.27
C ALA A 9 -5.25 12.09 6.78
N ALA A 10 -5.07 13.32 6.26
CA ALA A 10 -4.59 13.56 4.90
C ALA A 10 -3.18 12.98 4.69
N GLY A 11 -2.30 13.10 5.69
CA GLY A 11 -0.97 12.49 5.65
C GLY A 11 -0.99 10.97 5.50
N TYR A 12 -1.95 10.27 6.13
CA TYR A 12 -2.10 8.82 5.95
C TYR A 12 -2.66 8.42 4.58
N ALA A 13 -3.49 9.27 3.98
CA ALA A 13 -4.07 9.04 2.67
C ALA A 13 -3.12 9.38 1.51
N ALA A 14 -2.16 10.28 1.74
CA ALA A 14 -1.29 10.82 0.70
C ALA A 14 -0.52 9.75 -0.11
N PRO A 15 0.09 8.71 0.50
CA PRO A 15 0.80 7.69 -0.27
C PRO A 15 -0.11 6.98 -1.29
N ALA A 16 -1.33 6.63 -0.88
CA ALA A 16 -2.30 5.97 -1.76
C ALA A 16 -2.78 6.92 -2.89
N LEU A 17 -2.97 8.20 -2.60
CA LEU A 17 -3.31 9.19 -3.64
C LEU A 17 -2.18 9.36 -4.67
N VAL A 18 -0.93 9.37 -4.22
CA VAL A 18 0.25 9.44 -5.11
C VAL A 18 0.31 8.19 -6.00
N LEU A 19 0.09 7.00 -5.43
CA LEU A 19 0.03 5.74 -6.18
C LEU A 19 -1.13 5.70 -7.17
N ALA A 20 -2.29 6.25 -6.82
CA ALA A 20 -3.42 6.42 -7.74
C ALA A 20 -3.01 7.28 -8.94
N GLY A 21 -2.26 8.36 -8.72
CA GLY A 21 -1.70 9.20 -9.77
C GLY A 21 -0.74 8.44 -10.69
N PHE A 22 0.17 7.65 -10.12
CA PHE A 22 1.05 6.79 -10.93
C PHE A 22 0.29 5.73 -11.72
N GLY A 23 -0.78 5.16 -11.15
CA GLY A 23 -1.63 4.19 -11.84
C GLY A 23 -2.30 4.74 -13.11
N LEU A 24 -2.57 6.05 -13.17
CA LEU A 24 -3.07 6.71 -14.39
C LEU A 24 -2.03 6.77 -15.51
N ALA A 25 -0.74 6.81 -15.16
CA ALA A 25 0.38 6.86 -16.11
C ALA A 25 1.01 5.48 -16.36
N HIS A 26 0.54 4.44 -15.67
CA HIS A 26 1.08 3.08 -15.77
C HIS A 26 0.64 2.41 -17.08
N PRO A 27 1.55 1.80 -17.86
CA PRO A 27 1.17 1.00 -19.01
C PRO A 27 0.25 -0.16 -18.62
N LEU A 28 -0.77 -0.47 -19.43
CA LEU A 28 -1.67 -1.61 -19.17
C LEU A 28 -0.99 -2.96 -19.34
N ALA A 29 0.06 -3.02 -20.15
CA ALA A 29 0.83 -4.24 -20.40
C ALA A 29 2.31 -3.92 -20.63
N LEU A 30 3.16 -4.87 -20.23
CA LEU A 30 4.57 -4.85 -20.56
C LEU A 30 4.79 -5.40 -21.98
N GLY A 31 5.45 -4.61 -22.81
CA GLY A 31 5.89 -5.00 -24.14
C GLY A 31 7.11 -4.17 -24.56
N PRO A 32 7.70 -4.44 -25.74
CA PRO A 32 8.96 -3.79 -26.14
C PRO A 32 8.91 -2.26 -26.14
N ALA A 33 7.78 -1.70 -26.57
CA ALA A 33 7.57 -0.25 -26.61
C ALA A 33 7.35 0.37 -25.22
N SER A 34 6.73 -0.35 -24.27
CA SER A 34 6.44 0.15 -22.93
C SER A 34 7.55 -0.15 -21.91
N ALA A 35 8.45 -1.08 -22.22
CA ALA A 35 9.47 -1.56 -21.29
C ALA A 35 10.36 -0.47 -20.64
N PRO A 36 10.87 0.54 -21.38
CA PRO A 36 11.68 1.60 -20.75
C PRO A 36 10.89 2.41 -19.71
N TRP A 37 9.64 2.77 -20.04
CA TRP A 37 8.77 3.51 -19.12
C TRP A 37 8.33 2.64 -17.94
N TRP A 38 7.98 1.38 -18.19
CA TRP A 38 7.66 0.40 -17.16
C TRP A 38 8.78 0.28 -16.13
N THR A 39 10.03 0.05 -16.56
CA THR A 39 11.18 -0.05 -15.64
C THR A 39 11.40 1.24 -14.86
N THR A 40 11.40 2.39 -15.55
CA THR A 40 11.63 3.70 -14.91
C THR A 40 10.57 4.00 -13.84
N LEU A 41 9.30 3.74 -14.18
CA LEU A 41 8.18 3.92 -13.28
C LEU A 41 8.34 3.06 -12.01
N HIS A 42 8.73 1.79 -12.14
CA HIS A 42 8.93 0.90 -10.99
C HIS A 42 10.18 1.26 -10.16
N ILE A 43 11.23 1.83 -10.75
CA ILE A 43 12.35 2.39 -9.97
C ILE A 43 11.85 3.54 -9.06
N VAL A 44 10.98 4.40 -9.58
CA VAL A 44 10.38 5.50 -8.81
C VAL A 44 9.38 4.97 -7.77
N LEU A 45 8.62 3.93 -8.11
CA LEU A 45 7.62 3.33 -7.21
C LEU A 45 8.25 2.52 -6.07
N LEU A 46 9.45 2.00 -6.25
CA LEU A 46 10.18 1.23 -5.24
C LEU A 46 10.25 1.92 -3.86
N PRO A 47 10.60 3.21 -3.74
CA PRO A 47 10.49 3.93 -2.47
C PRO A 47 9.07 4.42 -2.12
N VAL A 48 8.15 4.50 -3.08
CA VAL A 48 6.78 5.04 -2.87
C VAL A 48 5.84 4.00 -2.28
N PHE A 49 5.85 2.75 -2.75
CA PHE A 49 4.99 1.69 -2.20
C PHE A 49 5.18 1.47 -0.69
N PRO A 50 6.42 1.41 -0.15
CA PRO A 50 6.65 1.29 1.29
C PRO A 50 6.04 2.42 2.13
N LEU A 51 5.71 3.59 1.54
CA LEU A 51 5.04 4.67 2.28
C LEU A 51 3.63 4.29 2.73
N LEU A 52 2.95 3.35 2.05
CA LEU A 52 1.72 2.77 2.56
C LEU A 52 1.95 2.00 3.88
N ALA A 53 3.06 1.25 3.97
CA ALA A 53 3.47 0.57 5.20
C ALA A 53 3.75 1.58 6.32
N VAL A 54 4.39 2.70 6.00
CA VAL A 54 4.64 3.79 6.95
C VAL A 54 3.31 4.35 7.48
N ALA A 55 2.32 4.59 6.60
CA ALA A 55 1.00 5.05 7.02
C ALA A 55 0.33 4.05 7.99
N GLN A 56 0.38 2.75 7.68
CA GLN A 56 -0.12 1.69 8.57
C GLN A 56 0.62 1.68 9.91
N TRP A 57 1.95 1.78 9.88
CA TRP A 57 2.80 1.77 11.07
C TRP A 57 2.48 2.92 12.03
N LEU A 58 2.21 4.11 11.45
CA LEU A 58 1.83 5.30 12.19
C LEU A 58 0.40 5.17 12.75
N LEU A 59 -0.56 4.70 11.95
CA LEU A 59 -1.94 4.43 12.40
C LEU A 59 -2.01 3.39 13.53
N LEU A 60 -1.06 2.44 13.57
CA LEU A 60 -0.92 1.45 14.64
C LEU A 60 -0.18 1.99 15.88
N SER A 61 0.39 3.20 15.85
CA SER A 61 1.16 3.74 16.98
C SER A 61 0.41 3.78 18.32
N PRO A 62 -0.85 4.26 18.38
CA PRO A 62 -1.62 4.27 19.62
C PRO A 62 -2.15 2.89 20.02
N ALA A 63 -2.03 1.86 19.17
CA ALA A 63 -2.61 0.55 19.41
C ALA A 63 -1.97 -0.18 20.61
N PRO A 64 -2.73 -1.03 21.32
CA PRO A 64 -2.18 -1.93 22.33
C PRO A 64 -1.16 -2.90 21.70
N ALA A 65 -0.18 -3.34 22.48
CA ALA A 65 0.94 -4.13 21.98
C ALA A 65 0.52 -5.40 21.20
N ALA A 66 -0.58 -6.03 21.61
CA ALA A 66 -1.15 -7.22 20.98
C ALA A 66 -1.62 -6.99 19.53
N LEU A 67 -2.06 -5.77 19.17
CA LEU A 67 -2.40 -5.41 17.79
C LEU A 67 -1.23 -4.74 17.09
N ARG A 68 -0.53 -3.85 17.80
CA ARG A 68 0.55 -3.04 17.25
C ARG A 68 1.71 -3.86 16.72
N ARG A 69 2.18 -4.86 17.48
CA ARG A 69 3.34 -5.68 17.10
C ARG A 69 3.07 -6.52 15.85
N PRO A 70 2.04 -7.38 15.81
CA PRO A 70 1.75 -8.17 14.61
C PRO A 70 1.34 -7.27 13.43
N GLY A 71 0.57 -6.20 13.66
CA GLY A 71 0.19 -5.28 12.58
C GLY A 71 1.39 -4.56 11.96
N ARG A 72 2.39 -4.16 12.77
CA ARG A 72 3.64 -3.57 12.26
C ARG A 72 4.53 -4.59 11.57
N LEU A 73 4.58 -5.83 12.06
CA LEU A 73 5.26 -6.92 11.38
C LEU A 73 4.64 -7.18 10.00
N ALA A 74 3.30 -7.17 9.91
CA ALA A 74 2.59 -7.27 8.64
C ALA A 74 2.86 -6.07 7.71
N ALA A 75 2.87 -4.84 8.23
CA ALA A 75 3.23 -3.66 7.44
C ALA A 75 4.68 -3.74 6.91
N PHE A 76 5.63 -4.20 7.73
CA PHE A 76 7.00 -4.49 7.29
C PHE A 76 7.02 -5.57 6.20
N GLY A 77 6.27 -6.66 6.40
CA GLY A 77 6.12 -7.73 5.40
C GLY A 77 5.61 -7.19 4.08
N PHE A 78 4.61 -6.31 4.09
CA PHE A 78 4.14 -5.65 2.87
C PHE A 78 5.25 -4.83 2.20
N ALA A 79 5.97 -3.98 2.94
CA ALA A 79 7.08 -3.20 2.37
C ALA A 79 8.17 -4.09 1.76
N ALA A 80 8.52 -5.20 2.43
CA ALA A 80 9.54 -6.12 1.98
C ALA A 80 9.11 -6.93 0.75
N PHE A 81 7.96 -7.62 0.82
CA PHE A 81 7.51 -8.49 -0.26
C PHE A 81 7.00 -7.70 -1.46
N TYR A 82 6.25 -6.63 -1.26
CA TYR A 82 5.73 -5.82 -2.36
C TYR A 82 6.84 -4.99 -3.01
N GLY A 83 7.81 -4.49 -2.24
CA GLY A 83 9.04 -3.91 -2.80
C GLY A 83 9.84 -4.94 -3.60
N GLY A 84 9.88 -6.19 -3.14
CA GLY A 84 10.43 -7.32 -3.89
C GLY A 84 9.70 -7.57 -5.21
N LEU A 85 8.37 -7.55 -5.22
CA LEU A 85 7.58 -7.59 -6.45
C LEU A 85 7.99 -6.47 -7.41
N ASP A 86 8.12 -5.23 -6.92
CA ASP A 86 8.46 -4.07 -7.75
C ASP A 86 9.84 -4.22 -8.38
N ALA A 87 10.81 -4.72 -7.62
CA ALA A 87 12.15 -5.01 -8.12
C ALA A 87 12.16 -6.12 -9.18
N VAL A 88 11.35 -7.17 -9.00
CA VAL A 88 11.34 -8.35 -9.89
C VAL A 88 10.43 -8.12 -11.11
N ALA A 89 9.13 -7.96 -10.91
CA ALA A 89 8.14 -7.79 -11.99
C ALA A 89 8.18 -6.39 -12.62
N GLY A 90 8.55 -5.37 -11.85
CA GLY A 90 8.68 -4.02 -12.35
C GLY A 90 9.99 -3.81 -13.08
N ILE A 91 11.09 -3.84 -12.33
CA ILE A 91 12.39 -3.42 -12.82
C ILE A 91 13.04 -4.52 -13.67
N ALA A 92 13.19 -5.73 -13.14
CA ALA A 92 13.89 -6.81 -13.83
C ALA A 92 13.13 -7.28 -15.08
N ALA A 93 11.81 -7.50 -14.99
CA ALA A 93 11.02 -7.93 -16.15
C ALA A 93 11.03 -6.88 -17.28
N GLY A 94 10.87 -5.59 -16.94
CA GLY A 94 10.97 -4.51 -17.92
C GLY A 94 12.36 -4.43 -18.57
N THR A 95 13.42 -4.64 -17.79
CA THR A 95 14.81 -4.69 -18.30
C THR A 95 15.00 -5.85 -19.29
N VAL A 96 14.49 -7.04 -18.96
CA VAL A 96 14.57 -8.22 -19.84
C VAL A 96 13.82 -7.98 -21.15
N VAL A 97 12.59 -7.47 -21.10
CA VAL A 97 11.80 -7.19 -22.30
C VAL A 97 12.45 -6.13 -23.18
N HIS A 98 13.04 -5.10 -22.56
CA HIS A 98 13.76 -4.07 -23.29
C HIS A 98 14.99 -4.65 -24.02
N ALA A 99 15.79 -5.46 -23.32
CA ALA A 99 17.01 -6.06 -23.88
C ALA A 99 16.73 -7.11 -24.96
N GLN A 100 15.64 -7.86 -24.83
CA GLN A 100 15.26 -8.93 -25.77
C GLN A 100 14.34 -8.44 -26.88
N HIS A 101 13.87 -7.19 -26.82
CA HIS A 101 12.87 -6.62 -27.73
C HIS A 101 11.60 -7.48 -27.88
N ALA A 102 11.28 -8.30 -26.88
CA ALA A 102 10.18 -9.24 -26.90
C ALA A 102 9.79 -9.67 -25.48
N VAL A 103 8.53 -10.07 -25.30
CA VAL A 103 8.11 -10.84 -24.12
C VAL A 103 8.44 -12.31 -24.39
N THR A 104 9.23 -12.92 -23.51
CA THR A 104 9.74 -14.29 -23.67
C THR A 104 9.41 -15.15 -22.46
N PRO A 105 9.63 -16.47 -22.51
CA PRO A 105 9.48 -17.33 -21.33
C PRO A 105 10.31 -16.88 -20.12
N VAL A 106 11.44 -16.18 -20.33
CA VAL A 106 12.24 -15.60 -19.24
C VAL A 106 11.46 -14.51 -18.52
N THR A 107 10.81 -13.60 -19.26
CA THR A 107 9.91 -12.59 -18.67
C THR A 107 8.78 -13.25 -17.89
N GLY A 108 8.20 -14.33 -18.43
CA GLY A 108 7.15 -15.09 -17.75
C GLY A 108 7.61 -15.69 -16.42
N ALA A 109 8.81 -16.28 -16.37
CA ALA A 109 9.38 -16.83 -15.14
C ALA A 109 9.64 -15.73 -14.09
N VAL A 110 10.13 -14.56 -14.51
CA VAL A 110 10.31 -13.39 -13.64
C VAL A 110 8.98 -12.90 -13.09
N PHE A 111 7.93 -12.81 -13.92
CA PHE A 111 6.59 -12.46 -13.45
C PHE A 111 6.05 -13.47 -12.44
N GLY A 112 6.23 -14.78 -12.65
CA GLY A 112 5.77 -15.78 -11.69
C GLY A 112 6.36 -15.61 -10.28
N ILE A 113 7.64 -15.23 -10.19
CA ILE A 113 8.27 -14.87 -8.90
C ILE A 113 7.65 -13.58 -8.35
N GLY A 114 7.53 -12.56 -9.22
CA GLY A 114 6.90 -11.29 -8.88
C GLY A 114 5.49 -11.47 -8.29
N ASP A 115 4.62 -12.24 -8.95
CA ASP A 115 3.25 -12.52 -8.53
C ASP A 115 3.21 -13.18 -7.15
N THR A 116 4.11 -14.14 -6.90
CA THR A 116 4.22 -14.80 -5.59
C THR A 116 4.57 -13.79 -4.49
N LEU A 117 5.55 -12.92 -4.74
CA LEU A 117 5.93 -11.85 -3.82
C LEU A 117 4.79 -10.84 -3.64
N GLY A 118 4.07 -10.52 -4.73
CA GLY A 118 2.92 -9.62 -4.74
C GLY A 118 1.78 -10.11 -3.87
N GLN A 119 1.40 -11.38 -4.01
CA GLN A 119 0.36 -12.01 -3.20
C GLN A 119 0.73 -12.03 -1.72
N ALA A 120 1.98 -12.38 -1.39
CA ALA A 120 2.48 -12.34 -0.02
C ALA A 120 2.44 -10.91 0.56
N GLY A 121 2.87 -9.93 -0.23
CA GLY A 121 2.80 -8.51 0.11
C GLY A 121 1.38 -8.02 0.33
N ALA A 122 0.45 -8.34 -0.57
CA ALA A 122 -0.96 -7.97 -0.47
C ALA A 122 -1.65 -8.61 0.75
N LEU A 123 -1.33 -9.86 1.07
CA LEU A 123 -1.81 -10.52 2.29
C LEU A 123 -1.32 -9.80 3.55
N CYS A 124 -0.04 -9.42 3.58
CA CYS A 124 0.56 -8.64 4.64
C CYS A 124 -0.11 -7.24 4.75
N PHE A 125 -0.40 -6.58 3.63
CA PHE A 125 -1.09 -5.31 3.58
C PHE A 125 -2.50 -5.40 4.18
N LEU A 126 -3.27 -6.42 3.79
CA LEU A 126 -4.59 -6.70 4.35
C LEU A 126 -4.52 -6.97 5.85
N ALA A 127 -3.59 -7.82 6.31
CA ALA A 127 -3.43 -8.13 7.73
C ALA A 127 -3.10 -6.90 8.58
N ALA A 128 -2.22 -6.02 8.08
CA ALA A 128 -1.92 -4.75 8.74
C ALA A 128 -3.16 -3.84 8.81
N ASN A 129 -3.95 -3.75 7.73
CA ASN A 129 -5.18 -2.96 7.72
C ASN A 129 -6.27 -3.53 8.64
N VAL A 130 -6.37 -4.85 8.78
CA VAL A 130 -7.25 -5.48 9.79
C VAL A 130 -6.85 -5.03 11.21
N ALA A 131 -5.54 -4.99 11.52
CA ALA A 131 -5.07 -4.51 12.81
C ALA A 131 -5.34 -3.01 13.02
N VAL A 132 -5.22 -2.19 11.97
CA VAL A 132 -5.58 -0.76 12.00
C VAL A 132 -7.08 -0.60 12.29
N VAL A 133 -7.93 -1.31 11.56
CA VAL A 133 -9.39 -1.29 11.74
C VAL A 133 -9.76 -1.73 13.16
N ALA A 134 -9.20 -2.85 13.64
CA ALA A 134 -9.44 -3.34 14.99
C ALA A 134 -9.01 -2.32 16.06
N THR A 135 -7.90 -1.60 15.83
CA THR A 135 -7.44 -0.54 16.74
C THR A 135 -8.46 0.60 16.81
N VAL A 136 -8.86 1.14 15.66
CA VAL A 136 -9.77 2.31 15.62
C VAL A 136 -11.18 1.94 16.05
N ALA A 137 -11.68 0.76 15.69
CA ALA A 137 -13.02 0.30 16.04
C ALA A 137 -13.20 0.10 17.57
N ARG A 138 -12.13 -0.25 18.29
CA ARG A 138 -12.16 -0.36 19.76
C ARG A 138 -12.46 0.97 20.45
N GLU A 139 -12.07 2.09 19.85
CA GLU A 139 -12.22 3.42 20.45
C GLU A 139 -13.41 4.19 19.87
N ALA A 140 -13.61 4.11 18.55
CA ALA A 140 -14.63 4.88 17.83
C ALA A 140 -15.94 4.10 17.59
N SER A 141 -15.97 2.80 17.92
CA SER A 141 -17.14 1.92 17.74
C SER A 141 -17.67 1.97 16.29
N TRP A 142 -18.98 1.93 16.09
CA TRP A 142 -19.67 1.91 14.80
C TRP A 142 -19.26 3.06 13.86
N ARG A 143 -18.73 4.17 14.39
CA ARG A 143 -18.27 5.31 13.57
C ARG A 143 -17.08 4.94 12.67
N ALA A 144 -16.33 3.90 13.02
CA ALA A 144 -15.24 3.38 12.20
C ALA A 144 -15.72 2.57 10.98
N ALA A 145 -16.98 2.11 10.97
CA ALA A 145 -17.48 1.15 9.98
C ALA A 145 -17.32 1.63 8.52
N PRO A 146 -17.63 2.89 8.14
CA PRO A 146 -17.46 3.33 6.76
C PRO A 146 -16.00 3.25 6.29
N GLY A 147 -15.05 3.74 7.10
CA GLY A 147 -13.62 3.67 6.78
C GLY A 147 -13.10 2.24 6.77
N ALA A 148 -13.57 1.40 7.68
CA ALA A 148 -13.19 -0.01 7.77
C ALA A 148 -13.63 -0.81 6.54
N VAL A 149 -14.89 -0.70 6.14
CA VAL A 149 -15.43 -1.41 4.97
C VAL A 149 -14.68 -1.00 3.71
N VAL A 150 -14.49 0.30 3.49
CA VAL A 150 -13.80 0.81 2.31
C VAL A 150 -12.34 0.34 2.29
N LEU A 151 -11.61 0.45 3.41
CA LEU A 151 -10.20 0.05 3.47
C LEU A 151 -10.01 -1.45 3.25
N LEU A 152 -10.83 -2.29 3.88
CA LEU A 152 -10.71 -3.74 3.77
C LEU A 152 -11.13 -4.24 2.39
N ALA A 153 -12.22 -3.70 1.82
CA ALA A 153 -12.62 -4.03 0.45
C ALA A 153 -11.55 -3.63 -0.57
N ALA A 154 -10.94 -2.45 -0.41
CA ALA A 154 -9.81 -2.02 -1.23
C ALA A 154 -8.58 -2.92 -1.04
N SER A 155 -8.29 -3.34 0.21
CA SER A 155 -7.17 -4.26 0.50
C SER A 155 -7.36 -5.63 -0.16
N VAL A 156 -8.59 -6.13 -0.24
CA VAL A 156 -8.91 -7.36 -0.99
C VAL A 156 -8.77 -7.12 -2.50
N SER A 157 -9.28 -6.00 -3.01
CA SER A 157 -9.15 -5.63 -4.43
C SER A 157 -7.69 -5.52 -4.88
N PHE A 158 -6.79 -5.14 -3.96
CA PHE A 158 -5.37 -4.93 -4.23
C PHE A 158 -4.57 -6.21 -4.53
N PHE A 159 -5.10 -7.40 -4.22
CA PHE A 159 -4.43 -8.68 -4.48
C PHE A 159 -4.07 -8.88 -5.95
N ASP A 160 -4.88 -8.32 -6.85
CA ASP A 160 -4.78 -8.55 -8.29
C ASP A 160 -4.98 -7.25 -9.10
N SER A 161 -5.42 -6.13 -8.49
CA SER A 161 -5.51 -4.85 -9.19
C SER A 161 -4.19 -4.09 -9.26
N HIS A 162 -3.33 -4.26 -8.25
CA HIS A 162 -2.16 -3.41 -8.02
C HIS A 162 -2.51 -1.91 -8.16
N ILE A 163 -1.81 -1.20 -9.06
CA ILE A 163 -2.13 0.19 -9.46
C ILE A 163 -2.62 0.28 -10.91
N PHE A 164 -2.87 -0.86 -11.57
CA PHE A 164 -3.26 -0.90 -12.99
C PHE A 164 -4.63 -0.25 -13.22
N TRP A 165 -4.70 0.69 -14.14
CA TRP A 165 -5.96 1.33 -14.52
C TRP A 165 -6.94 0.31 -15.15
N PRO A 166 -8.27 0.41 -14.88
CA PRO A 166 -8.92 1.36 -13.98
C PRO A 166 -8.98 0.90 -12.52
N ARG A 167 -9.00 -0.41 -12.29
CA ARG A 167 -9.34 -0.97 -10.99
C ARG A 167 -8.32 -0.64 -9.92
N GLY A 168 -7.02 -0.71 -10.21
CA GLY A 168 -5.94 -0.41 -9.28
C GLY A 168 -5.96 1.06 -8.82
N VAL A 169 -6.30 1.99 -9.71
CA VAL A 169 -6.49 3.39 -9.33
C VAL A 169 -7.69 3.55 -8.40
N LEU A 170 -8.83 2.93 -8.70
CA LEU A 170 -9.99 2.93 -7.80
C LEU A 170 -9.67 2.24 -6.46
N THR A 171 -8.86 1.18 -6.47
CA THR A 171 -8.36 0.51 -5.27
C THR A 171 -7.55 1.50 -4.42
N MET A 172 -6.59 2.22 -5.00
CA MET A 172 -5.78 3.21 -4.29
C MET A 172 -6.61 4.37 -3.75
N LEU A 173 -7.61 4.85 -4.49
CA LEU A 173 -8.57 5.84 -3.98
C LEU A 173 -9.39 5.30 -2.80
N GLY A 174 -9.77 4.02 -2.85
CA GLY A 174 -10.40 3.32 -1.73
C GLY A 174 -9.49 3.25 -0.51
N VAL A 175 -8.22 2.84 -0.69
CA VAL A 175 -7.21 2.83 0.39
C VAL A 175 -7.05 4.21 1.00
N ALA A 176 -6.89 5.25 0.17
CA ALA A 176 -6.76 6.64 0.62
C ALA A 176 -7.97 7.08 1.45
N THR A 177 -9.18 6.81 0.96
CA THR A 177 -10.44 7.15 1.62
C THR A 177 -10.57 6.42 2.96
N GLY A 178 -10.31 5.12 2.98
CA GLY A 178 -10.36 4.31 4.19
C GLY A 178 -9.37 4.76 5.26
N MET A 179 -8.10 4.99 4.88
CA MET A 179 -7.07 5.50 5.78
C MET A 179 -7.39 6.92 6.28
N PHE A 180 -7.93 7.79 5.44
CA PHE A 180 -8.37 9.12 5.85
C PHE A 180 -9.49 9.06 6.89
N LEU A 181 -10.55 8.30 6.63
CA LEU A 181 -11.71 8.18 7.52
C LEU A 181 -11.31 7.59 8.88
N LEU A 182 -10.50 6.53 8.90
CA LEU A 182 -10.00 5.93 10.13
C LEU A 182 -9.01 6.86 10.85
N GLY A 183 -8.12 7.53 10.11
CA GLY A 183 -7.17 8.49 10.67
C GLY A 183 -7.83 9.73 11.27
N ALA A 184 -8.97 10.16 10.75
CA ALA A 184 -9.77 11.26 11.30
C ALA A 184 -10.44 10.89 12.63
N LEU A 185 -10.64 9.59 12.90
CA LEU A 185 -11.20 9.04 14.12
C LEU A 185 -10.13 8.60 15.14
N ALA A 186 -8.92 8.30 14.68
CA ALA A 186 -7.83 7.82 15.53
C ALA A 186 -7.36 8.89 16.53
N ASN A 187 -7.24 8.48 17.81
CA ASN A 187 -6.72 9.35 18.84
C ASN A 187 -5.20 9.56 18.69
N PRO A 188 -4.67 10.77 19.00
CA PRO A 188 -3.24 10.98 19.11
C PRO A 188 -2.61 10.04 20.15
N VAL A 189 -1.35 9.66 19.95
CA VAL A 189 -0.53 9.12 21.05
C VAL A 189 -0.46 10.17 22.16
N PRO A 190 -0.79 9.84 23.42
CA PRO A 190 -0.61 10.76 24.54
C PRO A 190 0.83 11.23 24.60
N ALA A 191 1.07 12.54 24.69
CA ALA A 191 2.42 13.05 24.91
C ALA A 191 2.97 12.44 26.21
N ARG A 192 4.18 11.87 26.16
CA ARG A 192 4.86 11.43 27.38
C ARG A 192 5.00 12.65 28.29
N PRO A 193 4.62 12.57 29.58
CA PRO A 193 4.92 13.64 30.52
C PRO A 193 6.44 13.93 30.50
N PRO A 194 6.86 15.19 30.63
CA PRO A 194 8.29 15.49 30.75
C PRO A 194 8.86 14.67 31.92
N ALA A 195 10.00 14.02 31.67
CA ALA A 195 10.74 13.32 32.71
C ALA A 195 11.05 14.33 33.83
N ARG A 196 10.66 13.99 35.06
CA ARG A 196 11.02 14.76 36.25
C ARG A 196 12.47 14.48 36.63
#